data_AF-A0AAF0IQL7-F1
#
_entry.id   AF-A0AAF0IQL7-F1
#
_cell.length_a   1.000
_cell.length_b   1.000
_cell.length_c   1.000
_cell.angle_alpha   90.00
_cell.angle_beta   90.00
_cell.angle_gamma   90.00
#
_symmetry.space_group_name_H-M   'P 1'
#
loop_
_entity.id
_entity.type
_entity.pdbx_description
1 polymer ?
#
loop_
_entity_poly.entity_id
_entity_poly.type
_entity_poly.pdbx_seq_one_letter_code
_entity_poly.pdbx_strand_id
1 'polypeptide(L)'
;MLRRLRSAPWRGVPRSRGAAGSRRLASCATPPRPPPLAHTLTEAARHPLTSKKAQTLCASALQDTPVECASLPADGVHARTVQSVLRMKSGSVNRDVLLSELLRAVWAADAELPAELLVQVAASCGVRGLQRTRALLHRRLLAHAPDDGERVWRAMLDAHALRHDWARVEHGLAACAAQGTPLPLDTYRYTLLRLQHESPNELPAALHHVLLQMRQDERLLNDALLAELVYALGAPVRHAQASRVRGAQLVRIAAPVHALIDGLFLWLSAREGAERAQYRSSLSTLLHVQLDTVEALYDAQVYRARALHVPRRHTGAIRRRLSQVRAALEGPDGLLESVDIRLDGVCGEMDAALSGLTAWLSSAPPSRTLAQRQRRTVLALFATGSRLPRPQRLSVLLQLLCISTVYGSAAQLWHGVAGRTLPRLWARLFAVWAHGTRSTLHRIEAASTQAGWPFLVATFPVLLDAAQRTRHLPRRAWSAVLDDPHRCRAMVWAACSAQPRADAETRMRMLQHYFQRLHAPPRVMRWAQATQNDAAVELPPTP
;
A
#
# COMPACT_ATOMS: atom_id res chain seq x y z
N MET A 1 36.82 -2.40 29.57
CA MET A 1 36.82 -3.72 30.25
C MET A 1 35.47 -4.37 29.98
N LEU A 2 35.44 -5.43 29.16
CA LEU A 2 35.18 -6.82 29.60
C LEU A 2 33.72 -6.99 30.08
N ARG A 3 32.92 -7.97 29.68
CA ARG A 3 33.01 -9.14 28.80
C ARG A 3 31.66 -9.86 29.01
N ARG A 4 31.27 -10.71 28.04
CA ARG A 4 30.42 -11.91 28.21
C ARG A 4 28.93 -11.68 28.49
N LEU A 5 28.09 -12.19 27.60
CA LEU A 5 27.38 -13.45 27.84
C LEU A 5 27.14 -14.16 26.49
N ARG A 6 27.87 -15.25 26.28
CA ARG A 6 27.63 -16.28 25.26
C ARG A 6 26.90 -17.44 25.94
N SER A 7 25.95 -18.02 25.20
CA SER A 7 25.61 -19.45 25.09
C SER A 7 25.34 -20.28 26.36
N ALA A 8 24.18 -20.93 26.40
CA ALA A 8 24.10 -22.35 26.75
C ALA A 8 22.80 -23.00 26.19
N PRO A 9 22.81 -24.33 25.96
CA PRO A 9 21.96 -25.05 25.01
C PRO A 9 20.92 -25.96 25.69
N TRP A 10 19.90 -26.39 24.97
CA TRP A 10 19.00 -27.46 25.44
C TRP A 10 19.11 -28.69 24.54
N ARG A 11 19.58 -29.80 25.14
CA ARG A 11 19.51 -31.19 24.62
C ARG A 11 18.98 -32.11 25.72
N GLY A 12 18.00 -32.95 25.34
CA GLY A 12 17.69 -34.28 25.91
C GLY A 12 16.89 -34.26 27.21
N VAL A 13 15.96 -35.17 27.53
CA VAL A 13 15.70 -36.61 27.21
C VAL A 13 14.31 -36.96 27.86
N PRO A 14 13.61 -38.12 27.74
CA PRO A 14 13.49 -39.18 26.72
C PRO A 14 12.06 -39.42 26.17
N ARG A 15 12.04 -40.31 25.18
CA ARG A 15 10.96 -41.08 24.56
C ARG A 15 9.97 -41.76 25.54
N SER A 16 8.69 -41.74 25.19
CA SER A 16 7.78 -42.89 25.37
C SER A 16 7.19 -43.28 24.00
N ARG A 17 7.24 -44.58 23.71
CA ARG A 17 6.70 -45.23 22.51
C ARG A 17 5.22 -45.51 22.74
N GLY A 18 4.38 -45.14 21.78
CA GLY A 18 3.00 -45.63 21.65
C GLY A 18 2.65 -45.66 20.17
N ALA A 19 2.65 -46.85 19.58
CA ALA A 19 2.36 -47.08 18.17
C ALA A 19 0.85 -47.04 17.91
N ALA A 20 0.42 -46.34 16.86
CA ALA A 20 -0.68 -46.74 15.96
C ALA A 20 -0.95 -45.62 14.92
N GLY A 21 -1.10 -46.01 13.65
CA GLY A 21 -1.81 -45.20 12.65
C GLY A 21 -0.95 -44.39 11.69
N SER A 22 -0.25 -45.07 10.78
CA SER A 22 0.31 -44.46 9.56
C SER A 22 -0.81 -43.89 8.67
N ARG A 23 -1.14 -42.59 8.85
CA ARG A 23 -1.76 -41.78 7.81
C ARG A 23 -0.67 -40.90 7.21
N ARG A 24 -0.18 -41.29 6.04
CA ARG A 24 0.65 -40.45 5.19
C ARG A 24 -0.13 -39.17 4.90
N LEU A 25 0.26 -38.07 5.54
CA LEU A 25 -0.11 -36.73 5.12
C LEU A 25 0.49 -36.52 3.74
N ALA A 26 -0.39 -36.42 2.75
CA ALA A 26 -0.02 -36.08 1.39
C ALA A 26 0.80 -34.78 1.38
N SER A 27 1.89 -34.84 0.62
CA SER A 27 2.84 -33.78 0.40
C SER A 27 2.17 -32.48 -0.02
N CYS A 28 2.82 -31.37 0.37
CA CYS A 28 2.57 -30.03 -0.15
C CYS A 28 2.43 -30.08 -1.68
N ALA A 29 1.21 -29.90 -2.17
CA ALA A 29 0.94 -29.78 -3.58
C ALA A 29 1.71 -28.57 -4.12
N THR A 30 2.64 -28.86 -5.03
CA THR A 30 3.22 -27.87 -5.94
C THR A 30 2.07 -27.10 -6.61
N PRO A 31 2.16 -25.77 -6.77
CA PRO A 31 1.13 -25.04 -7.47
C PRO A 31 0.94 -25.67 -8.86
N PRO A 32 -0.31 -25.92 -9.31
CA PRO A 32 -0.55 -26.57 -10.59
C PRO A 32 0.16 -25.79 -11.69
N ARG A 33 0.92 -26.50 -12.54
CA ARG A 33 1.56 -25.91 -13.71
C ARG A 33 0.49 -25.13 -14.50
N PRO A 34 0.75 -23.87 -14.90
CA PRO A 34 -0.19 -23.14 -15.72
C PRO A 34 -0.48 -23.98 -16.99
N PRO A 35 -1.73 -24.04 -17.46
CA PRO A 35 -2.03 -24.76 -18.69
C PRO A 35 -1.14 -24.21 -19.83
N PRO A 36 -0.73 -25.05 -20.80
CA PRO A 36 0.16 -24.63 -21.89
C PRO A 36 -0.31 -23.34 -22.59
N LEU A 37 -1.63 -23.16 -22.69
CA LEU A 37 -2.34 -21.97 -23.21
C LEU A 37 -2.03 -20.65 -22.48
N ALA A 38 -1.91 -20.71 -21.16
CA ALA A 38 -1.57 -19.54 -20.35
C ALA A 38 -0.11 -19.11 -20.59
N HIS A 39 0.77 -20.04 -20.97
CA HIS A 39 2.16 -19.74 -21.25
C HIS A 39 2.30 -18.94 -22.55
N THR A 40 1.69 -19.38 -23.64
CA THR A 40 1.68 -18.68 -24.94
C THR A 40 1.13 -17.26 -24.83
N LEU A 41 0.00 -17.07 -24.13
CA LEU A 41 -0.56 -15.74 -23.89
C LEU A 41 0.36 -14.86 -23.03
N THR A 42 1.00 -15.44 -22.01
CA THR A 42 1.92 -14.71 -21.13
C THR A 42 3.22 -14.33 -21.84
N GLU A 43 3.71 -15.17 -22.75
CA GLU A 43 4.86 -14.89 -23.60
C GLU A 43 4.57 -13.83 -24.66
N ALA A 44 3.43 -13.93 -25.36
CA ALA A 44 3.02 -12.93 -26.34
C ALA A 44 2.91 -11.53 -25.73
N ALA A 45 2.51 -11.45 -24.46
CA ALA A 45 2.41 -10.18 -23.73
C ALA A 45 3.74 -9.50 -23.41
N ARG A 46 4.88 -10.14 -23.67
CA ARG A 46 6.21 -9.52 -23.50
C ARG A 46 6.48 -8.46 -24.57
N HIS A 47 5.74 -8.48 -25.68
CA HIS A 47 5.85 -7.53 -26.78
C HIS A 47 4.60 -6.65 -26.87
N PRO A 48 4.66 -5.44 -27.45
CA PRO A 48 3.49 -4.60 -27.67
C PRO A 48 2.41 -5.35 -28.45
N LEU A 49 1.23 -5.50 -27.85
CA LEU A 49 0.10 -6.21 -28.46
C LEU A 49 -0.94 -5.23 -28.98
N THR A 50 -1.31 -5.38 -30.23
CA THR A 50 -2.51 -4.73 -30.79
C THR A 50 -3.75 -5.56 -30.47
N SER A 51 -4.92 -4.92 -30.47
CA SER A 51 -6.21 -5.59 -30.26
C SER A 51 -6.41 -6.75 -31.24
N LYS A 52 -6.11 -6.55 -32.53
CA LYS A 52 -6.28 -7.58 -33.57
C LYS A 52 -5.39 -8.80 -33.32
N LYS A 53 -4.12 -8.59 -32.97
CA LYS A 53 -3.18 -9.68 -32.64
C LYS A 53 -3.59 -10.42 -31.36
N ALA A 54 -4.03 -9.69 -30.34
CA ALA A 54 -4.53 -10.32 -29.11
C ALA A 54 -5.81 -11.13 -29.37
N GLN A 55 -6.71 -10.64 -30.21
CA GLN A 55 -7.93 -11.35 -30.59
C GLN A 55 -7.61 -12.67 -31.29
N THR A 56 -6.72 -12.67 -32.29
CA THR A 56 -6.31 -13.90 -32.97
C THR A 56 -5.64 -14.88 -32.00
N LEU A 57 -4.75 -14.38 -31.12
CA LEU A 57 -4.09 -15.21 -30.11
C LEU A 57 -5.07 -15.83 -29.11
N CYS A 58 -6.05 -15.06 -28.63
CA CYS A 58 -7.07 -15.56 -27.72
C CYS A 58 -8.03 -16.54 -28.40
N ALA A 59 -8.41 -16.29 -29.65
CA ALA A 59 -9.24 -17.21 -30.43
C ALA A 59 -8.53 -18.54 -30.70
N SER A 60 -7.28 -18.51 -31.18
CA SER A 60 -6.47 -19.72 -31.37
C SER A 60 -6.23 -20.45 -30.06
N ALA A 61 -5.94 -19.73 -28.97
CA ALA A 61 -5.74 -20.35 -27.65
C ALA A 61 -6.99 -21.03 -27.08
N LEU A 62 -8.20 -20.66 -27.52
CA LEU A 62 -9.43 -21.34 -27.12
C LEU A 62 -9.76 -22.51 -28.07
N GLN A 63 -9.47 -22.36 -29.37
CA GLN A 63 -9.67 -23.40 -30.39
C GLN A 63 -8.71 -24.59 -30.24
N ASP A 64 -7.44 -24.34 -29.89
CA ASP A 64 -6.40 -25.37 -29.72
C ASP A 64 -6.47 -26.10 -28.38
N THR A 65 -7.58 -26.00 -27.65
CA THR A 65 -7.80 -26.69 -26.38
C THR A 65 -8.36 -28.09 -26.65
N PRO A 66 -7.56 -29.18 -26.63
CA PRO A 66 -8.08 -30.50 -26.92
C PRO A 66 -9.11 -30.91 -25.85
N VAL A 67 -10.26 -31.37 -26.33
CA VAL A 67 -11.36 -31.97 -25.54
C VAL A 67 -10.91 -33.25 -24.78
N GLU A 68 -9.69 -33.74 -25.04
CA GLU A 68 -9.16 -35.00 -24.52
C GLU A 68 -8.81 -35.01 -23.02
N CYS A 69 -8.86 -33.87 -22.31
CA CYS A 69 -8.90 -33.87 -20.85
C CYS A 69 -10.35 -34.05 -20.36
N ALA A 70 -10.96 -35.18 -20.68
CA ALA A 70 -12.34 -35.56 -20.30
C ALA A 70 -12.62 -35.63 -18.78
N SER A 71 -11.64 -35.28 -17.93
CA SER A 71 -11.74 -35.25 -16.47
C SER A 71 -11.69 -33.84 -15.87
N LEU A 72 -11.57 -32.79 -16.69
CA LEU A 72 -11.66 -31.41 -16.23
C LEU A 72 -12.90 -30.76 -16.87
N PRO A 73 -13.84 -30.21 -16.07
CA PRO A 73 -14.96 -29.46 -16.63
C PRO A 73 -14.43 -28.33 -17.51
N ALA A 74 -15.02 -28.14 -18.69
CA ALA A 74 -14.62 -27.12 -19.67
C ALA A 74 -14.53 -25.71 -19.05
N ASP A 75 -15.41 -25.43 -18.07
CA ASP A 75 -15.45 -24.21 -17.25
C ASP A 75 -14.12 -23.95 -16.52
N GLY A 76 -13.39 -25.02 -16.17
CA GLY A 76 -12.12 -24.96 -15.46
C GLY A 76 -10.96 -24.45 -16.31
N VAL A 77 -10.93 -24.69 -17.62
CA VAL A 77 -9.79 -24.32 -18.48
C VAL A 77 -9.82 -22.82 -18.83
N HIS A 78 -10.99 -22.30 -19.18
CA HIS A 78 -11.18 -20.86 -19.43
C HIS A 78 -10.92 -20.05 -18.15
N ALA A 79 -11.47 -20.50 -17.01
CA ALA A 79 -11.24 -19.86 -15.72
C ALA A 79 -9.75 -19.84 -15.33
N ARG A 80 -9.03 -20.95 -15.49
CA ARG A 80 -7.57 -21.02 -15.23
C ARG A 80 -6.76 -20.12 -16.16
N THR A 81 -7.17 -19.99 -17.42
CA THR A 81 -6.48 -19.14 -18.41
C THR A 81 -6.67 -17.66 -18.07
N VAL A 82 -7.90 -17.23 -17.78
CA VAL A 82 -8.20 -15.88 -17.27
C VAL A 82 -7.44 -15.60 -15.98
N GLN A 83 -7.42 -16.55 -15.04
CA GLN A 83 -6.69 -16.39 -13.78
C GLN A 83 -5.17 -16.26 -14.00
N SER A 84 -4.62 -16.95 -14.99
CA SER A 84 -3.20 -16.85 -15.34
C SER A 84 -2.86 -15.48 -15.95
N VAL A 85 -3.73 -14.96 -16.83
CA VAL A 85 -3.59 -13.59 -17.38
C VAL A 85 -3.74 -12.54 -16.27
N LEU A 86 -4.64 -12.76 -15.30
CA LEU A 86 -4.77 -11.88 -14.12
C LEU A 86 -3.54 -11.87 -13.22
N ARG A 87 -2.78 -12.97 -13.16
CA ARG A 87 -1.52 -13.06 -12.40
C ARG A 87 -0.36 -12.34 -13.09
N MET A 88 -0.51 -11.95 -14.36
CA MET A 88 0.46 -11.13 -15.05
C MET A 88 0.62 -9.75 -14.37
N LYS A 89 1.79 -9.13 -14.58
CA LYS A 89 2.12 -7.83 -13.98
C LYS A 89 1.00 -6.80 -14.16
N SER A 90 0.51 -6.28 -13.03
CA SER A 90 -0.59 -5.32 -12.99
C SER A 90 -0.25 -3.99 -13.67
N GLY A 91 -1.25 -3.44 -14.38
CA GLY A 91 -1.18 -2.16 -15.09
C GLY A 91 -0.32 -2.17 -16.36
N SER A 92 -0.15 -3.33 -16.99
CA SER A 92 0.39 -3.43 -18.36
C SER A 92 -0.73 -3.21 -19.37
N VAL A 93 -0.49 -2.36 -20.39
CA VAL A 93 -1.44 -2.18 -21.52
C VAL A 93 -1.72 -3.53 -22.20
N ASN A 94 -0.69 -4.37 -22.34
CA ASN A 94 -0.83 -5.70 -22.93
C ASN A 94 -1.73 -6.61 -22.08
N ARG A 95 -1.68 -6.49 -20.74
CA ARG A 95 -2.58 -7.25 -19.86
C ARG A 95 -4.03 -6.83 -20.06
N ASP A 96 -4.29 -5.52 -20.20
CA ASP A 96 -5.63 -4.99 -20.47
C ASP A 96 -6.17 -5.48 -21.81
N VAL A 97 -5.36 -5.38 -22.86
CA VAL A 97 -5.72 -5.83 -24.20
C VAL A 97 -6.01 -7.34 -24.18
N LEU A 98 -5.09 -8.16 -23.67
CA LEU A 98 -5.27 -9.62 -23.60
C LEU A 98 -6.46 -10.03 -22.76
N LEU A 99 -6.62 -9.47 -21.56
CA LEU A 99 -7.73 -9.82 -20.68
C LEU A 99 -9.07 -9.43 -21.31
N SER A 100 -9.12 -8.25 -21.97
CA SER A 100 -10.34 -7.83 -22.68
C SER A 100 -10.67 -8.73 -23.87
N GLU A 101 -9.68 -9.14 -24.69
CA GLU A 101 -9.96 -10.04 -25.82
C GLU A 101 -10.27 -11.47 -25.36
N LEU A 102 -9.59 -11.96 -24.33
CA LEU A 102 -9.85 -13.27 -23.77
C LEU A 102 -11.27 -13.36 -23.21
N LEU A 103 -11.72 -12.37 -22.44
CA LEU A 103 -13.10 -12.34 -21.94
C LEU A 103 -14.12 -12.27 -23.08
N ARG A 104 -13.87 -11.49 -24.14
CA ARG A 104 -14.74 -11.47 -25.32
C ARG A 104 -14.82 -12.84 -25.99
N ALA A 105 -13.67 -13.50 -26.16
CA ALA A 105 -13.62 -14.79 -26.83
C ALA A 105 -14.29 -15.90 -25.99
N VAL A 106 -14.10 -15.88 -24.67
CA VAL A 106 -14.80 -16.79 -23.74
C VAL A 106 -16.32 -16.58 -23.82
N TRP A 107 -16.80 -15.33 -23.78
CA TRP A 107 -18.24 -15.06 -23.87
C TRP A 107 -18.82 -15.26 -25.27
N ALA A 108 -18.03 -15.14 -26.33
CA ALA A 108 -18.46 -15.46 -27.70
C ALA A 108 -18.57 -16.97 -27.94
N ALA A 109 -17.91 -17.78 -27.12
CA ALA A 109 -18.03 -19.23 -27.11
C ALA A 109 -19.11 -19.73 -26.13
N ASP A 110 -19.98 -18.83 -25.63
CA ASP A 110 -21.01 -19.09 -24.63
C ASP A 110 -20.53 -19.81 -23.36
N ALA A 111 -19.24 -19.66 -23.01
CA ALA A 111 -18.69 -20.22 -21.79
C ALA A 111 -18.90 -19.27 -20.61
N GLU A 112 -19.45 -19.81 -19.52
CA GLU A 112 -19.65 -19.06 -18.28
C GLU A 112 -18.38 -19.05 -17.42
N LEU A 113 -18.14 -17.93 -16.75
CA LEU A 113 -17.04 -17.78 -15.81
C LEU A 113 -17.59 -17.73 -14.38
N PRO A 114 -16.96 -18.43 -13.42
CA PRO A 114 -17.40 -18.40 -12.03
C PRO A 114 -17.48 -16.97 -11.48
N ALA A 115 -18.53 -16.66 -10.72
CA ALA A 115 -18.74 -15.34 -10.13
C ALA A 115 -17.54 -14.86 -9.30
N GLU A 116 -16.88 -15.75 -8.57
CA GLU A 116 -15.66 -15.43 -7.81
C GLU A 116 -14.52 -14.92 -8.69
N LEU A 117 -14.36 -15.50 -9.88
CA LEU A 117 -13.35 -15.07 -10.84
C LEU A 117 -13.73 -13.69 -11.41
N LEU A 118 -15.00 -13.47 -11.73
CA LEU A 118 -15.49 -12.17 -12.18
C LEU A 118 -15.29 -11.08 -11.11
N VAL A 119 -15.53 -11.39 -9.83
CA VAL A 119 -15.20 -10.50 -8.70
C VAL A 119 -13.70 -10.19 -8.66
N GLN A 120 -12.83 -11.19 -8.87
CA GLN A 120 -11.38 -10.97 -8.92
C GLN A 120 -10.95 -10.11 -10.11
N VAL A 121 -11.57 -10.29 -11.29
CA VAL A 121 -11.37 -9.45 -12.47
C VAL A 121 -11.81 -8.02 -12.18
N ALA A 122 -13.03 -7.83 -11.67
CA ALA A 122 -13.61 -6.52 -11.34
C ALA A 122 -12.73 -5.77 -10.32
N ALA A 123 -12.37 -6.42 -9.21
CA ALA A 123 -11.49 -5.85 -8.20
C ALA A 123 -10.10 -5.49 -8.76
N SER A 124 -9.61 -6.22 -9.77
CA SER A 124 -8.37 -5.89 -10.46
C SER A 124 -8.51 -4.66 -11.35
N CYS A 125 -9.68 -4.42 -11.93
CA CYS A 125 -9.96 -3.29 -12.84
C CYS A 125 -9.91 -1.91 -12.17
N GLY A 126 -9.93 -1.83 -10.83
CA GLY A 126 -9.67 -0.60 -10.08
C GLY A 126 -8.22 -0.08 -10.22
N VAL A 127 -7.33 -0.90 -10.78
CA VAL A 127 -5.91 -0.57 -11.00
C VAL A 127 -5.72 0.20 -12.31
N ARG A 128 -4.79 1.18 -12.34
CA ARG A 128 -4.39 1.85 -13.59
C ARG A 128 -3.91 0.83 -14.63
N GLY A 129 -4.38 0.93 -15.87
CA GLY A 129 -3.98 0.05 -16.97
C GLY A 129 -4.86 -1.19 -17.15
N LEU A 130 -6.15 -1.12 -16.78
CA LEU A 130 -7.20 -2.12 -17.07
C LEU A 130 -8.51 -1.44 -17.52
N GLN A 131 -8.42 -0.27 -18.17
CA GLN A 131 -9.58 0.55 -18.54
C GLN A 131 -10.49 -0.15 -19.55
N ARG A 132 -9.90 -0.87 -20.51
CA ARG A 132 -10.64 -1.57 -21.56
C ARG A 132 -11.39 -2.76 -20.98
N THR A 133 -10.72 -3.55 -20.15
CA THR A 133 -11.32 -4.67 -19.41
C THR A 133 -12.45 -4.17 -18.52
N ARG A 134 -12.24 -3.07 -17.78
CA ARG A 134 -13.26 -2.45 -16.94
C ARG A 134 -14.51 -2.07 -17.75
N ALA A 135 -14.32 -1.41 -18.90
CA ALA A 135 -15.45 -1.02 -19.74
C ALA A 135 -16.17 -2.21 -20.37
N LEU A 136 -15.44 -3.25 -20.74
CA LEU A 136 -16.00 -4.49 -21.25
C LEU A 136 -16.84 -5.23 -20.19
N LEU A 137 -16.31 -5.40 -18.97
CA LEU A 137 -17.01 -6.07 -17.88
C LEU A 137 -18.28 -5.32 -17.48
N HIS A 138 -18.22 -3.99 -17.37
CA HIS A 138 -19.41 -3.16 -17.13
C HIS A 138 -20.49 -3.41 -18.19
N ARG A 139 -20.14 -3.38 -19.49
CA ARG A 139 -21.09 -3.64 -20.58
C ARG A 139 -21.67 -5.05 -20.54
N ARG A 140 -20.86 -6.06 -20.19
CA ARG A 140 -21.33 -7.43 -20.04
C ARG A 140 -22.36 -7.53 -18.92
N LEU A 141 -22.09 -6.94 -17.76
CA LEU A 141 -23.01 -6.94 -16.62
C LEU A 141 -24.32 -6.20 -16.93
N LEU A 142 -24.28 -5.13 -17.72
CA LEU A 142 -25.50 -4.46 -18.20
C LEU A 142 -26.37 -5.38 -19.07
N ALA A 143 -25.74 -6.15 -19.95
CA ALA A 143 -26.43 -7.00 -20.89
C ALA A 143 -26.89 -8.33 -20.26
N HIS A 144 -26.13 -8.88 -19.32
CA HIS A 144 -26.34 -10.20 -18.73
C HIS A 144 -26.03 -10.13 -17.23
N ALA A 145 -27.04 -10.40 -16.40
CA ALA A 145 -26.86 -10.52 -14.95
C ALA A 145 -26.32 -11.93 -14.64
N PRO A 146 -25.09 -12.07 -14.10
CA PRO A 146 -24.56 -13.37 -13.73
C PRO A 146 -25.21 -13.87 -12.43
N ASP A 147 -25.13 -15.17 -12.19
CA ASP A 147 -25.36 -15.74 -10.86
C ASP A 147 -24.44 -15.06 -9.82
N ASP A 148 -24.95 -14.77 -8.62
CA ASP A 148 -24.26 -13.92 -7.63
C ASP A 148 -23.95 -12.49 -8.13
N GLY A 149 -24.77 -11.96 -9.04
CA GLY A 149 -24.61 -10.66 -9.70
C GLY A 149 -24.33 -9.49 -8.77
N GLU A 150 -24.89 -9.48 -7.56
CA GLU A 150 -24.62 -8.45 -6.57
C GLU A 150 -23.13 -8.33 -6.20
N ARG A 151 -22.43 -9.46 -5.99
CA ARG A 151 -21.02 -9.45 -5.59
C ARG A 151 -20.14 -8.93 -6.72
N VAL A 152 -20.45 -9.33 -7.95
CA VAL A 152 -19.74 -8.88 -9.14
C VAL A 152 -19.98 -7.38 -9.37
N TRP A 153 -21.23 -6.92 -9.26
CA TRP A 153 -21.59 -5.51 -9.34
C TRP A 153 -20.91 -4.68 -8.25
N ARG A 154 -20.94 -5.10 -6.97
CA ARG A 154 -20.23 -4.38 -5.89
C ARG A 154 -18.74 -4.23 -6.18
N ALA A 155 -18.07 -5.30 -6.60
CA ALA A 155 -16.65 -5.24 -6.96
C ALA A 155 -16.37 -4.34 -8.18
N MET A 156 -17.33 -4.27 -9.11
CA MET A 156 -17.27 -3.42 -10.29
C MET A 156 -17.45 -1.93 -9.95
N LEU A 157 -18.43 -1.62 -9.09
CA LEU A 157 -18.69 -0.29 -8.57
C LEU A 157 -17.51 0.21 -7.73
N ASP A 158 -16.94 -0.63 -6.86
CA ASP A 158 -15.70 -0.34 -6.13
C ASP A 158 -14.55 0.04 -7.09
N ALA A 159 -14.43 -0.68 -8.22
CA ALA A 159 -13.41 -0.41 -9.23
C ALA A 159 -13.62 0.93 -9.96
N HIS A 160 -14.86 1.35 -10.19
CA HIS A 160 -15.19 2.66 -10.74
C HIS A 160 -14.96 3.78 -9.72
N ALA A 161 -15.40 3.59 -8.48
CA ALA A 161 -15.23 4.53 -7.38
C ALA A 161 -13.74 4.80 -7.08
N LEU A 162 -12.89 3.75 -7.07
CA LEU A 162 -11.43 3.88 -6.95
C LEU A 162 -10.78 4.75 -8.04
N ARG A 163 -11.48 4.99 -9.15
CA ARG A 163 -11.02 5.77 -10.29
C ARG A 163 -11.78 7.08 -10.44
N HIS A 164 -12.65 7.41 -9.47
CA HIS A 164 -13.54 8.57 -9.47
C HIS A 164 -14.42 8.66 -10.73
N ASP A 165 -14.81 7.50 -11.26
CA ASP A 165 -15.66 7.35 -12.44
C ASP A 165 -17.14 7.34 -12.01
N TRP A 166 -17.60 8.43 -11.38
CA TRP A 166 -18.88 8.51 -10.68
C TRP A 166 -20.08 8.29 -11.59
N ALA A 167 -20.02 8.76 -12.85
CA ALA A 167 -21.06 8.53 -13.85
C ALA A 167 -21.30 7.02 -14.09
N ARG A 168 -20.24 6.19 -14.06
CA ARG A 168 -20.39 4.74 -14.18
C ARG A 168 -20.81 4.05 -12.89
N VAL A 169 -20.55 4.66 -11.73
CA VAL A 169 -21.10 4.19 -10.46
C VAL A 169 -22.61 4.38 -10.46
N GLU A 170 -23.08 5.58 -10.80
CA GLU A 170 -24.51 5.92 -10.88
C GLU A 170 -25.24 5.06 -11.92
N HIS A 171 -24.67 4.92 -13.12
CA HIS A 171 -25.23 4.05 -14.15
C HIS A 171 -25.29 2.57 -13.70
N GLY A 172 -24.25 2.08 -13.02
CA GLY A 172 -24.25 0.72 -12.49
C GLY A 172 -25.30 0.50 -11.40
N LEU A 173 -25.46 1.45 -10.47
CA LEU A 173 -26.50 1.38 -9.43
C LEU A 173 -27.91 1.38 -10.03
N ALA A 174 -28.17 2.24 -11.03
CA ALA A 174 -29.44 2.25 -11.75
C ALA A 174 -29.70 0.94 -12.49
N ALA A 175 -28.67 0.35 -13.10
CA ALA A 175 -28.77 -0.94 -13.77
C ALA A 175 -29.06 -2.08 -12.78
N CYS A 176 -28.40 -2.12 -11.62
CA CYS A 176 -28.70 -3.10 -10.57
C CYS A 176 -30.17 -3.04 -10.14
N ALA A 177 -30.71 -1.82 -9.95
CA ALA A 177 -32.12 -1.64 -9.63
C ALA A 177 -33.04 -2.14 -10.75
N ALA A 178 -32.74 -1.81 -12.02
CA ALA A 178 -33.52 -2.27 -13.17
C ALA A 178 -33.45 -3.79 -13.40
N GLN A 179 -32.33 -4.42 -13.04
CA GLN A 179 -32.11 -5.88 -13.11
C GLN A 179 -32.71 -6.64 -11.91
N GLY A 180 -33.43 -5.97 -11.01
CA GLY A 180 -34.06 -6.62 -9.85
C GLY A 180 -33.08 -7.00 -8.73
N THR A 181 -31.86 -6.47 -8.74
CA THR A 181 -30.84 -6.69 -7.69
C THR A 181 -30.42 -5.35 -7.06
N PRO A 182 -31.36 -4.59 -6.47
CA PRO A 182 -31.06 -3.27 -5.94
C PRO A 182 -30.00 -3.34 -4.84
N LEU A 183 -29.06 -2.39 -4.86
CA LEU A 183 -28.01 -2.26 -3.86
C LEU A 183 -28.26 -1.00 -3.00
N PRO A 184 -29.28 -0.99 -2.13
CA PRO A 184 -29.75 0.23 -1.48
C PRO A 184 -28.69 0.86 -0.57
N LEU A 185 -28.00 0.05 0.24
CA LEU A 185 -26.94 0.55 1.12
C LEU A 185 -25.70 1.01 0.36
N ASP A 186 -25.39 0.38 -0.78
CA ASP A 186 -24.24 0.76 -1.61
C ASP A 186 -24.44 2.14 -2.25
N THR A 187 -25.68 2.51 -2.57
CA THR A 187 -26.00 3.88 -3.06
C THR A 187 -25.53 4.93 -2.06
N TYR A 188 -25.89 4.77 -0.79
CA TYR A 188 -25.42 5.66 0.28
C TYR A 188 -23.92 5.61 0.49
N ARG A 189 -23.33 4.40 0.43
CA ARG A 189 -21.88 4.21 0.56
C ARG A 189 -21.10 4.98 -0.50
N TYR A 190 -21.49 4.85 -1.77
CA TYR A 190 -20.80 5.54 -2.87
C TYR A 190 -21.05 7.05 -2.86
N THR A 191 -22.23 7.51 -2.44
CA THR A 191 -22.49 8.94 -2.23
C THR A 191 -21.58 9.50 -1.13
N LEU A 192 -21.47 8.86 0.02
CA LEU A 192 -20.55 9.27 1.10
C LEU A 192 -19.09 9.26 0.64
N LEU A 193 -18.69 8.25 -0.13
CA LEU A 193 -17.35 8.16 -0.70
C LEU A 193 -17.08 9.28 -1.72
N ARG A 194 -18.06 9.63 -2.55
CA ARG A 194 -17.99 10.74 -3.51
C ARG A 194 -17.80 12.07 -2.79
N LEU A 195 -18.61 12.31 -1.75
CA LEU A 195 -18.57 13.53 -0.94
C LEU A 195 -17.22 13.77 -0.26
N GLN A 196 -16.43 12.73 0.01
CA GLN A 196 -15.06 12.89 0.53
C GLN A 196 -14.12 13.63 -0.43
N HIS A 197 -14.46 13.70 -1.72
CA HIS A 197 -13.63 14.27 -2.78
C HIS A 197 -14.20 15.55 -3.41
N GLU A 198 -15.44 15.90 -3.08
CA GLU A 198 -16.11 17.11 -3.58
C GLU A 198 -15.73 18.37 -2.78
N SER A 199 -16.27 19.51 -3.21
CA SER A 199 -16.04 20.80 -2.57
C SER A 199 -16.52 20.78 -1.12
N PRO A 200 -15.70 21.22 -0.15
CA PRO A 200 -16.05 21.16 1.26
C PRO A 200 -17.18 22.12 1.67
N ASN A 201 -17.53 23.10 0.82
CA ASN A 201 -18.53 24.11 1.14
C ASN A 201 -19.96 23.55 1.17
N GLU A 202 -20.27 22.59 0.29
CA GLU A 202 -21.60 21.99 0.15
C GLU A 202 -21.77 20.73 1.01
N LEU A 203 -20.67 20.21 1.54
CA LEU A 203 -20.62 18.95 2.26
C LEU A 203 -21.61 18.85 3.43
N PRO A 204 -21.78 19.85 4.32
CA PRO A 204 -22.71 19.73 5.43
C PRO A 204 -24.16 19.52 4.97
N ALA A 205 -24.60 20.28 3.95
CA ALA A 205 -25.94 20.16 3.39
C ALA A 205 -26.12 18.81 2.69
N ALA A 206 -25.12 18.37 1.93
CA ALA A 206 -25.16 17.07 1.26
C ALA A 206 -25.20 15.89 2.24
N LEU A 207 -24.40 15.93 3.32
CA LEU A 207 -24.43 14.90 4.37
C LEU A 207 -25.77 14.87 5.10
N HIS A 208 -26.34 16.05 5.40
CA HIS A 208 -27.67 16.12 6.00
C HIS A 208 -28.73 15.50 5.08
N HIS A 209 -28.69 15.82 3.78
CA HIS A 209 -29.60 15.23 2.79
C HIS A 209 -29.47 13.71 2.71
N VAL A 210 -28.24 13.17 2.70
CA VAL A 210 -28.00 11.72 2.73
C VAL A 210 -28.64 11.06 3.96
N LEU A 211 -28.45 11.64 5.14
CA LEU A 211 -29.01 11.09 6.38
C LEU A 211 -30.54 11.20 6.44
N LEU A 212 -31.12 12.29 5.94
CA LEU A 212 -32.56 12.43 5.80
C LEU A 212 -33.14 11.39 4.85
N GLN A 213 -32.51 11.19 3.70
CA GLN A 213 -32.95 10.19 2.72
C GLN A 213 -32.85 8.79 3.29
N MET A 214 -31.74 8.43 3.96
CA MET A 214 -31.63 7.15 4.65
C MET A 214 -32.74 6.93 5.67
N ARG A 215 -33.12 7.98 6.41
CA ARG A 215 -34.22 7.92 7.37
C ARG A 215 -35.58 7.72 6.69
N GLN A 216 -35.83 8.42 5.59
CA GLN A 216 -37.06 8.27 4.79
C GLN A 216 -37.17 6.86 4.17
N ASP A 217 -36.05 6.29 3.75
CA ASP A 217 -35.95 4.93 3.22
C ASP A 217 -35.91 3.85 4.32
N GLU A 218 -36.04 4.24 5.60
CA GLU A 218 -35.96 3.36 6.78
C GLU A 218 -34.67 2.51 6.83
N ARG A 219 -33.54 3.07 6.38
CA ARG A 219 -32.23 2.40 6.37
C ARG A 219 -31.37 2.80 7.56
N LEU A 220 -30.89 1.80 8.28
CA LEU A 220 -29.98 2.00 9.42
C LEU A 220 -28.52 2.16 8.98
N LEU A 221 -27.77 2.99 9.72
CA LEU A 221 -26.33 3.11 9.58
C LEU A 221 -25.63 1.85 10.12
N ASN A 222 -25.06 1.05 9.23
CA ASN A 222 -24.16 -0.04 9.62
C ASN A 222 -22.71 0.46 9.79
N ASP A 223 -21.81 -0.41 10.26
CA ASP A 223 -20.42 -0.06 10.53
C ASP A 223 -19.66 0.45 9.30
N ALA A 224 -19.92 -0.12 8.12
CA ALA A 224 -19.25 0.31 6.89
C ALA A 224 -19.69 1.72 6.48
N LEU A 225 -21.00 2.00 6.50
CA LEU A 225 -21.57 3.30 6.17
C LEU A 225 -21.17 4.37 7.19
N LEU A 226 -21.18 4.04 8.48
CA LEU A 226 -20.75 4.96 9.52
C LEU A 226 -19.27 5.30 9.38
N ALA A 227 -18.40 4.33 9.04
CA ALA A 227 -17.01 4.61 8.75
C ALA A 227 -16.84 5.58 7.55
N GLU A 228 -17.57 5.37 6.45
CA GLU A 228 -17.54 6.29 5.30
C GLU A 228 -18.09 7.69 5.64
N LEU A 229 -19.14 7.76 6.46
CA LEU A 229 -19.68 9.02 6.98
C LEU A 229 -18.63 9.78 7.80
N VAL A 230 -17.91 9.08 8.69
CA VAL A 230 -16.84 9.68 9.50
C VAL A 230 -15.69 10.17 8.62
N TYR A 231 -15.31 9.42 7.58
CA TYR A 231 -14.34 9.90 6.62
C TYR A 231 -14.84 11.14 5.87
N ALA A 232 -16.11 11.17 5.46
CA ALA A 232 -16.71 12.34 4.82
C ALA A 232 -16.69 13.56 5.74
N LEU A 233 -17.08 13.40 7.02
CA LEU A 233 -17.00 14.46 8.03
C LEU A 233 -15.58 15.03 8.19
N GLY A 234 -14.55 14.19 8.09
CA GLY A 234 -13.15 14.62 8.14
C GLY A 234 -12.63 15.31 6.87
N ALA A 235 -13.36 15.26 5.74
CA ALA A 235 -12.89 15.75 4.44
C ALA A 235 -12.54 17.25 4.43
N PRO A 236 -13.31 18.16 5.05
CA PRO A 236 -12.99 19.59 5.07
C PRO A 236 -11.63 19.88 5.70
N VAL A 237 -11.29 19.19 6.79
CA VAL A 237 -9.99 19.35 7.46
C VAL A 237 -8.85 18.84 6.58
N ARG A 238 -9.03 17.69 5.94
CA ARG A 238 -8.03 17.14 5.00
C ARG A 238 -7.81 18.05 3.80
N HIS A 239 -8.88 18.59 3.21
CA HIS A 239 -8.80 19.54 2.10
C HIS A 239 -8.14 20.86 2.51
N ALA A 240 -8.47 21.37 3.70
CA ALA A 240 -7.84 22.56 4.25
C ALA A 240 -6.34 22.34 4.51
N GLN A 241 -5.95 21.19 5.07
CA GLN A 241 -4.55 20.81 5.28
C GLN A 241 -3.80 20.68 3.95
N ALA A 242 -4.40 20.01 2.95
CA ALA A 242 -3.82 19.86 1.61
C ALA A 242 -3.63 21.22 0.90
N SER A 243 -4.59 22.13 1.10
CA SER A 243 -4.55 23.51 0.59
C SER A 243 -3.68 24.45 1.45
N ARG A 244 -3.06 23.92 2.52
CA ARG A 244 -2.19 24.65 3.45
C ARG A 244 -2.87 25.85 4.12
N VAL A 245 -4.17 25.72 4.43
CA VAL A 245 -4.91 26.69 5.26
C VAL A 245 -4.29 26.74 6.66
N ARG A 246 -4.16 27.92 7.25
CA ARG A 246 -3.45 28.13 8.53
C ARG A 246 -4.27 28.90 9.57
N GLY A 247 -3.84 28.80 10.83
CA GLY A 247 -4.31 29.65 11.92
C GLY A 247 -5.83 29.52 12.18
N ALA A 248 -6.48 30.67 12.43
CA ALA A 248 -7.89 30.74 12.81
C ALA A 248 -8.84 30.13 11.79
N GLN A 249 -8.51 30.18 10.49
CA GLN A 249 -9.35 29.60 9.45
C GLN A 249 -9.42 28.07 9.56
N LEU A 250 -8.30 27.39 9.83
CA LEU A 250 -8.31 25.95 10.03
C LEU A 250 -9.05 25.56 11.31
N VAL A 251 -8.92 26.36 12.38
CA VAL A 251 -9.68 26.14 13.62
C VAL A 251 -11.19 26.21 13.36
N ARG A 252 -11.64 27.21 12.60
CA ARG A 252 -13.06 27.35 12.22
C ARG A 252 -13.57 26.14 11.42
N ILE A 253 -12.74 25.55 10.56
CA ILE A 253 -13.08 24.36 9.77
C ILE A 253 -13.09 23.10 10.66
N ALA A 254 -12.11 22.97 11.56
CA ALA A 254 -11.93 21.77 12.38
C ALA A 254 -12.90 21.68 13.57
N ALA A 255 -13.31 22.79 14.16
CA ALA A 255 -14.21 22.83 15.32
C ALA A 255 -15.51 22.03 15.12
N PRO A 256 -16.31 22.23 14.04
CA PRO A 256 -17.53 21.45 13.84
C PRO A 256 -17.25 19.96 13.62
N VAL A 257 -16.16 19.62 12.91
CA VAL A 257 -15.75 18.22 12.70
C VAL A 257 -15.40 17.56 14.04
N HIS A 258 -14.66 18.26 14.91
CA HIS A 258 -14.30 17.77 16.23
C HIS A 258 -15.53 17.52 17.10
N ALA A 259 -16.46 18.48 17.16
CA ALA A 259 -17.69 18.35 17.92
C ALA A 259 -18.56 17.16 17.47
N LEU A 260 -18.68 16.94 16.15
CA LEU A 260 -19.42 15.81 15.60
C LEU A 260 -18.75 14.47 15.90
N ILE A 261 -17.41 14.38 15.78
CA ILE A 261 -16.65 13.18 16.13
C ILE A 261 -16.81 12.86 17.62
N ASP A 262 -16.78 13.87 18.48
CA ASP A 262 -16.97 13.72 19.92
C ASP A 262 -18.38 13.21 20.25
N GLY A 263 -19.41 13.81 19.64
CA GLY A 263 -20.80 13.35 19.78
C GLY A 263 -21.00 11.92 19.30
N LEU A 264 -20.47 11.56 18.13
CA LEU A 264 -20.53 10.20 17.59
C LEU A 264 -19.80 9.20 18.49
N PHE A 265 -18.64 9.58 19.04
CA PHE A 265 -17.91 8.72 19.96
C PHE A 265 -18.69 8.48 21.26
N LEU A 266 -19.30 9.52 21.83
CA LEU A 266 -20.15 9.40 23.03
C LEU A 266 -21.35 8.50 22.75
N TRP A 267 -22.02 8.69 21.61
CA TRP A 267 -23.15 7.87 21.19
C TRP A 267 -22.75 6.38 21.02
N LEU A 268 -21.62 6.09 20.36
CA LEU A 268 -21.13 4.71 20.24
C LEU A 268 -20.65 4.13 21.58
N SER A 269 -20.09 4.96 22.46
CA SER A 269 -19.63 4.53 23.78
C SER A 269 -20.77 4.24 24.74
N ALA A 270 -21.94 4.85 24.54
CA ALA A 270 -23.15 4.55 25.31
C ALA A 270 -23.74 3.16 24.97
N ARG A 271 -23.37 2.57 23.82
CA ARG A 271 -23.81 1.21 23.44
C ARG A 271 -23.08 0.15 24.26
N GLU A 272 -23.75 -0.96 24.56
CA GLU A 272 -23.21 -2.04 25.39
C GLU A 272 -22.71 -3.24 24.57
N GLY A 273 -21.68 -3.92 25.09
CA GLY A 273 -21.19 -5.23 24.65
C GLY A 273 -21.18 -5.45 23.13
N ALA A 274 -22.02 -6.39 22.69
CA ALA A 274 -22.10 -6.85 21.30
C ALA A 274 -22.50 -5.74 20.31
N GLU A 275 -23.35 -4.79 20.70
CA GLU A 275 -23.73 -3.68 19.82
C GLU A 275 -22.55 -2.76 19.53
N ARG A 276 -21.74 -2.46 20.55
CA ARG A 276 -20.52 -1.67 20.35
C ARG A 276 -19.52 -2.41 19.45
N ALA A 277 -19.43 -3.73 19.63
CA ALA A 277 -18.58 -4.60 18.81
C ALA A 277 -19.05 -4.75 17.35
N GLN A 278 -20.25 -4.28 16.99
CA GLN A 278 -20.64 -4.17 15.58
C GLN A 278 -19.95 -3.00 14.88
N TYR A 279 -19.61 -1.92 15.61
CA TYR A 279 -19.09 -0.66 15.05
C TYR A 279 -17.55 -0.53 15.12
N ARG A 280 -16.83 -1.64 15.05
CA ARG A 280 -15.36 -1.68 15.28
C ARG A 280 -14.62 -0.85 14.24
N SER A 281 -14.99 -0.94 12.97
CA SER A 281 -14.36 -0.17 11.90
C SER A 281 -14.62 1.32 12.05
N SER A 282 -15.83 1.70 12.43
CA SER A 282 -16.23 3.08 12.69
C SER A 282 -15.49 3.68 13.88
N LEU A 283 -15.37 2.94 14.99
CA LEU A 283 -14.60 3.38 16.16
C LEU A 283 -13.13 3.64 15.83
N SER A 284 -12.50 2.73 15.08
CA SER A 284 -11.14 2.94 14.59
C SER A 284 -11.03 4.15 13.66
N THR A 285 -12.01 4.31 12.76
CA THR A 285 -12.05 5.43 11.81
C THR A 285 -12.24 6.78 12.52
N LEU A 286 -13.09 6.84 13.54
CA LEU A 286 -13.26 8.03 14.39
C LEU A 286 -11.94 8.44 15.03
N LEU A 287 -11.19 7.48 15.59
CA LEU A 287 -9.89 7.75 16.19
C LEU A 287 -8.86 8.22 15.16
N HIS A 288 -8.84 7.64 13.96
CA HIS A 288 -7.98 8.09 12.86
C HIS A 288 -8.31 9.51 12.41
N VAL A 289 -9.59 9.83 12.19
CA VAL A 289 -9.99 11.19 11.76
C VAL A 289 -9.75 12.22 12.86
N GLN A 290 -9.95 11.84 14.14
CA GLN A 290 -9.60 12.70 15.26
C GLN A 290 -8.09 12.98 15.30
N LEU A 291 -7.26 11.95 15.09
CA LEU A 291 -5.81 12.09 15.01
C LEU A 291 -5.39 12.97 13.82
N ASP A 292 -5.97 12.77 12.64
CA ASP A 292 -5.75 13.61 11.45
C ASP A 292 -6.06 15.08 11.74
N THR A 293 -7.16 15.33 12.45
CA THR A 293 -7.61 16.69 12.79
C THR A 293 -6.64 17.38 13.74
N VAL A 294 -6.17 16.66 14.77
CA VAL A 294 -5.14 17.18 15.69
C VAL A 294 -3.82 17.42 14.96
N GLU A 295 -3.41 16.51 14.09
CA GLU A 295 -2.19 16.67 13.27
C GLU A 295 -2.29 17.90 12.37
N ALA A 296 -3.42 18.10 11.69
CA ALA A 296 -3.65 19.25 10.81
C ALA A 296 -3.61 20.58 11.57
N LEU A 297 -4.30 20.68 12.72
CA LEU A 297 -4.29 21.87 13.58
C LEU A 297 -2.87 22.20 14.06
N TYR A 298 -2.10 21.17 14.36
CA TYR A 298 -0.73 21.31 14.81
C TYR A 298 0.22 21.75 13.68
N ASP A 299 0.16 21.11 12.51
CA ASP A 299 0.94 21.47 11.32
C ASP A 299 0.70 22.92 10.88
N ALA A 300 -0.53 23.42 11.06
CA ALA A 300 -0.92 24.79 10.75
C ALA A 300 -0.44 25.85 11.75
N GLN A 301 0.39 25.46 12.72
CA GLN A 301 0.96 26.33 13.77
C GLN A 301 -0.09 27.05 14.62
N VAL A 302 -1.31 26.52 14.71
CA VAL A 302 -2.37 27.10 15.55
C VAL A 302 -1.90 27.23 17.01
N TYR A 303 -1.06 26.30 17.46
CA TYR A 303 -0.50 26.29 18.81
C TYR A 303 0.78 27.12 19.00
N ARG A 304 1.23 27.91 18.00
CA ARG A 304 2.44 28.77 18.04
C ARG A 304 3.72 28.08 18.55
N ALA A 305 3.84 26.76 18.40
CA ALA A 305 5.04 26.02 18.77
C ALA A 305 5.78 25.55 17.51
N ARG A 306 7.08 25.87 17.40
CA ARG A 306 7.99 25.29 16.39
C ARG A 306 8.36 23.84 16.70
N ALA A 307 7.49 23.08 17.37
CA ALA A 307 7.80 21.69 17.71
C ALA A 307 7.42 20.77 16.55
N LEU A 308 8.25 19.77 16.29
CA LEU A 308 8.14 18.85 15.15
C LEU A 308 7.08 17.76 15.34
N HIS A 309 6.53 17.67 16.56
CA HIS A 309 5.62 16.62 17.01
C HIS A 309 4.49 17.22 17.83
N VAL A 310 3.32 16.57 17.82
CA VAL A 310 2.19 16.96 18.64
C VAL A 310 2.49 16.60 20.10
N PRO A 311 2.51 17.55 21.04
CA PRO A 311 2.72 17.21 22.45
C PRO A 311 1.63 16.25 22.98
N ARG A 312 2.02 15.27 23.80
CA ARG A 312 1.10 14.25 24.37
C ARG A 312 -0.17 14.81 25.01
N ARG A 313 -0.11 16.01 25.59
CA ARG A 313 -1.30 16.67 26.17
C ARG A 313 -2.43 16.90 25.16
N HIS A 314 -2.11 17.10 23.88
CA HIS A 314 -3.09 17.31 22.81
C HIS A 314 -3.63 15.99 22.22
N THR A 315 -2.99 14.86 22.52
CA THR A 315 -3.43 13.53 22.11
C THR A 315 -3.99 12.70 23.26
N GLY A 316 -3.97 13.21 24.49
CA GLY A 316 -4.43 12.51 25.69
C GLY A 316 -5.89 12.06 25.64
N ALA A 317 -6.77 12.86 25.02
CA ALA A 317 -8.16 12.45 24.79
C ALA A 317 -8.25 11.21 23.87
N ILE A 318 -7.49 11.22 22.76
CA ILE A 318 -7.43 10.10 21.81
C ILE A 318 -6.89 8.84 22.50
N ARG A 319 -5.82 8.97 23.31
CA ARG A 319 -5.26 7.84 24.08
C ARG A 319 -6.29 7.23 25.03
N ARG A 320 -7.03 8.06 25.79
CA ARG A 320 -8.09 7.57 26.68
C ARG A 320 -9.20 6.83 25.91
N ARG A 321 -9.65 7.40 24.79
CA ARG A 321 -10.67 6.77 23.93
C ARG A 321 -10.17 5.46 23.34
N LEU A 322 -8.93 5.40 22.88
CA LEU A 322 -8.31 4.16 22.38
C LEU A 322 -8.28 3.09 23.47
N SER A 323 -7.89 3.43 24.70
CA SER A 323 -7.91 2.49 25.83
C SER A 323 -9.32 1.99 26.16
N GLN A 324 -10.32 2.89 26.16
CA GLN A 324 -11.73 2.53 26.37
C GLN A 324 -12.24 1.57 25.27
N VAL A 325 -11.92 1.86 24.01
CA VAL A 325 -12.30 1.02 22.88
C VAL A 325 -11.59 -0.34 22.94
N ARG A 326 -10.30 -0.38 23.30
CA ARG A 326 -9.56 -1.64 23.49
C ARG A 326 -10.13 -2.50 24.62
N ALA A 327 -10.50 -1.89 25.74
CA ALA A 327 -11.10 -2.61 26.85
C ALA A 327 -12.47 -3.21 26.47
N ALA A 328 -13.20 -2.56 25.57
CA ALA A 328 -14.52 -2.99 25.12
C ALA A 328 -14.50 -3.95 23.92
N LEU A 329 -13.40 -3.97 23.15
CA LEU A 329 -13.27 -4.74 21.92
C LEU A 329 -12.15 -5.78 22.06
N GLU A 330 -12.52 -7.05 22.16
CA GLU A 330 -11.56 -8.15 22.20
C GLU A 330 -11.05 -8.51 20.80
N GLY A 331 -9.79 -8.96 20.70
CA GLY A 331 -9.22 -9.61 19.50
C GLY A 331 -8.34 -8.72 18.61
N PRO A 332 -7.23 -9.26 18.06
CA PRO A 332 -6.29 -8.52 17.21
C PRO A 332 -6.78 -8.45 15.75
N ASP A 333 -7.56 -7.42 15.41
CA ASP A 333 -8.08 -7.16 14.06
C ASP A 333 -7.21 -6.16 13.26
N GLY A 334 -6.14 -5.64 13.87
CA GLY A 334 -5.24 -4.67 13.25
C GLY A 334 -5.80 -3.25 13.15
N LEU A 335 -7.04 -3.00 13.60
CA LEU A 335 -7.64 -1.67 13.56
C LEU A 335 -7.03 -0.76 14.60
N LEU A 336 -7.00 -1.21 15.85
CA LEU A 336 -6.60 -0.39 16.98
C LEU A 336 -5.08 -0.29 17.09
N GLU A 337 -4.34 -1.32 16.66
CA GLU A 337 -2.88 -1.30 16.52
C GLU A 337 -2.44 -0.21 15.54
N SER A 338 -3.16 -0.07 14.42
CA SER A 338 -2.85 0.97 13.44
C SER A 338 -3.00 2.39 13.99
N VAL A 339 -3.99 2.61 14.88
CA VAL A 339 -4.22 3.90 15.56
C VAL A 339 -3.10 4.15 16.56
N ASP A 340 -2.79 3.18 17.41
CA ASP A 340 -1.80 3.28 18.49
C ASP A 340 -0.41 3.60 17.96
N ILE A 341 0.05 2.82 16.98
CA ILE A 341 1.35 3.02 16.32
C ILE A 341 1.43 4.43 15.71
N ARG A 342 0.34 4.89 15.09
CA ARG A 342 0.31 6.20 14.45
C ARG A 342 0.23 7.33 15.47
N LEU A 343 -0.40 7.11 16.62
CA LEU A 343 -0.50 8.05 17.73
C LEU A 343 0.87 8.29 18.37
N ASP A 344 1.63 7.21 18.64
CA ASP A 344 3.03 7.29 19.07
C ASP A 344 3.87 8.01 18.01
N GLY A 345 3.59 7.68 16.74
CA GLY A 345 4.02 8.38 15.55
C GLY A 345 3.99 9.91 15.68
N VAL A 346 2.77 10.42 15.73
CA VAL A 346 2.44 11.84 15.76
C VAL A 346 2.96 12.54 17.03
N CYS A 347 3.08 11.80 18.14
CA CYS A 347 3.62 12.31 19.41
C CYS A 347 5.16 12.42 19.45
N GLY A 348 5.86 11.96 18.41
CA GLY A 348 7.33 11.97 18.36
C GLY A 348 7.99 10.76 19.02
N GLU A 349 7.20 9.75 19.39
CA GLU A 349 7.68 8.52 20.03
C GLU A 349 8.00 7.46 18.96
N MET A 350 8.94 7.80 18.06
CA MET A 350 9.29 6.92 16.93
C MET A 350 9.72 5.54 17.37
N ASP A 351 10.49 5.41 18.45
CA ASP A 351 10.97 4.10 18.89
C ASP A 351 9.80 3.20 19.33
N ALA A 352 8.79 3.77 20.01
CA ALA A 352 7.57 3.05 20.38
C ALA A 352 6.75 2.67 19.13
N ALA A 353 6.56 3.61 18.21
CA ALA A 353 5.85 3.37 16.96
C ALA A 353 6.50 2.28 16.10
N LEU A 354 7.83 2.29 15.97
CA LEU A 354 8.59 1.29 15.22
C LEU A 354 8.59 -0.06 15.90
N SER A 355 8.68 -0.10 17.24
CA SER A 355 8.58 -1.34 18.02
C SER A 355 7.19 -1.96 17.88
N GLY A 356 6.12 -1.16 18.03
CA GLY A 356 4.75 -1.60 17.83
C GLY A 356 4.49 -2.09 16.41
N LEU A 357 5.01 -1.39 15.39
CA LEU A 357 4.94 -1.84 14.00
C LEU A 357 5.67 -3.18 13.80
N THR A 358 6.86 -3.34 14.38
CA THR A 358 7.64 -4.58 14.25
C THR A 358 6.91 -5.76 14.86
N ALA A 359 6.35 -5.59 16.06
CA ALA A 359 5.53 -6.60 16.72
C ALA A 359 4.30 -6.95 15.87
N TRP A 360 3.62 -5.92 15.34
CA TRP A 360 2.42 -6.13 14.53
C TRP A 360 2.71 -6.82 13.20
N LEU A 361 3.82 -6.51 12.53
CA LEU A 361 4.23 -7.18 11.28
C LEU A 361 4.77 -8.60 11.50
N SER A 362 5.24 -8.90 12.72
CA SER A 362 5.71 -10.24 13.10
C SER A 362 4.56 -11.16 13.53
N SER A 363 3.34 -10.62 13.69
CA SER A 363 2.14 -11.44 13.86
C SER A 363 1.87 -12.29 12.61
N ALA A 364 0.96 -13.27 12.74
CA ALA A 364 0.59 -14.24 11.70
C ALA A 364 0.47 -13.62 10.28
N PRO A 365 0.69 -14.41 9.20
CA PRO A 365 0.69 -13.90 7.84
C PRO A 365 -0.57 -13.08 7.54
N PRO A 366 -0.44 -11.82 7.08
CA PRO A 366 -1.56 -10.90 7.05
C PRO A 366 -2.57 -11.27 5.97
N SER A 367 -3.86 -11.18 6.30
CA SER A 367 -4.92 -11.13 5.29
C SER A 367 -4.71 -9.93 4.35
N ARG A 368 -5.30 -9.95 3.15
CA ARG A 368 -5.16 -8.86 2.18
C ARG A 368 -5.56 -7.50 2.77
N THR A 369 -6.62 -7.47 3.58
CA THR A 369 -7.12 -6.27 4.27
C THR A 369 -6.14 -5.80 5.34
N LEU A 370 -5.60 -6.72 6.14
CA LEU A 370 -4.61 -6.41 7.16
C LEU A 370 -3.31 -5.86 6.54
N ALA A 371 -2.82 -6.47 5.46
CA ALA A 371 -1.65 -6.01 4.71
C ALA A 371 -1.85 -4.58 4.15
N GLN A 372 -3.07 -4.25 3.70
CA GLN A 372 -3.40 -2.90 3.26
C GLN A 372 -3.36 -1.88 4.41
N ARG A 373 -3.85 -2.23 5.60
CA ARG A 373 -3.79 -1.38 6.80
C ARG A 373 -2.34 -1.18 7.25
N GLN A 374 -1.59 -2.27 7.42
CA GLN A 374 -0.17 -2.24 7.78
C GLN A 374 0.63 -1.35 6.81
N ARG A 375 0.41 -1.49 5.51
CA ARG A 375 1.03 -0.62 4.50
C ARG A 375 0.64 0.85 4.65
N ARG A 376 -0.63 1.17 4.93
CA ARG A 376 -1.06 2.56 5.17
C ARG A 376 -0.38 3.13 6.41
N THR A 377 -0.23 2.35 7.49
CA THR A 377 0.50 2.74 8.70
C THR A 377 1.98 3.00 8.41
N VAL A 378 2.65 2.13 7.64
CA VAL A 378 4.03 2.36 7.18
C VAL A 378 4.14 3.68 6.41
N LEU A 379 3.20 3.97 5.51
CA LEU A 379 3.22 5.22 4.74
C LEU A 379 2.99 6.46 5.62
N ALA A 380 2.10 6.38 6.59
CA ALA A 380 1.86 7.44 7.55
C ALA A 380 3.11 7.72 8.40
N LEU A 381 3.72 6.67 8.98
CA LEU A 381 4.97 6.81 9.73
C LEU A 381 6.13 7.32 8.87
N PHE A 382 6.21 6.92 7.60
CA PHE A 382 7.23 7.45 6.69
C PHE A 382 7.04 8.96 6.48
N ALA A 383 5.80 9.43 6.34
CA ALA A 383 5.49 10.85 6.22
C ALA A 383 5.84 11.62 7.49
N THR A 384 5.49 11.09 8.67
CA THR A 384 5.85 11.67 9.98
C THR A 384 7.38 11.71 10.16
N GLY A 385 8.06 10.60 9.94
CA GLY A 385 9.52 10.50 10.02
C GLY A 385 10.23 11.44 9.04
N SER A 386 9.65 11.71 7.87
CA SER A 386 10.19 12.65 6.89
C SER A 386 10.22 14.11 7.37
N ARG A 387 9.45 14.45 8.42
CA ARG A 387 9.44 15.81 9.02
C ARG A 387 10.55 16.00 10.08
N LEU A 388 11.14 14.93 10.61
CA LEU A 388 12.18 14.96 11.65
C LEU A 388 13.43 15.78 11.25
N PRO A 389 14.26 16.23 12.20
CA PRO A 389 15.57 16.82 11.90
C PRO A 389 16.43 15.81 11.14
N ARG A 390 17.30 16.29 10.24
CA ARG A 390 18.15 15.46 9.35
C ARG A 390 18.82 14.25 10.04
N PRO A 391 19.51 14.37 11.20
CA PRO A 391 20.21 13.23 11.79
C PRO A 391 19.26 12.10 12.22
N GLN A 392 18.10 12.43 12.80
CA GLN A 392 17.09 11.46 13.23
C GLN A 392 16.25 10.94 12.05
N ARG A 393 15.98 11.80 11.07
CA ARG A 393 15.18 11.47 9.87
C ARG A 393 15.77 10.29 9.12
N LEU A 394 17.09 10.28 8.89
CA LEU A 394 17.73 9.23 8.09
C LEU A 394 17.67 7.86 8.77
N SER A 395 17.95 7.80 10.07
CA SER A 395 17.90 6.55 10.84
C SER A 395 16.48 6.01 10.93
N VAL A 396 15.50 6.85 11.27
CA VAL A 396 14.09 6.46 11.38
C VAL A 396 13.53 5.95 10.05
N LEU A 397 13.80 6.66 8.95
CA LEU A 397 13.33 6.24 7.63
C LEU A 397 14.00 4.93 7.17
N LEU A 398 15.28 4.73 7.47
CA LEU A 398 15.98 3.47 7.19
C LEU A 398 15.39 2.32 8.01
N GLN A 399 15.24 2.50 9.33
CA GLN A 399 14.64 1.50 10.22
C GLN A 399 13.24 1.12 9.77
N LEU A 400 12.40 2.10 9.43
CA LEU A 400 11.05 1.85 8.93
C LEU A 400 11.06 1.03 7.63
N LEU A 401 11.98 1.33 6.71
CA LEU A 401 12.14 0.54 5.50
C LEU A 401 12.60 -0.88 5.82
N CYS A 402 13.60 -1.06 6.69
CA CYS A 402 14.03 -2.37 7.18
C CYS A 402 12.85 -3.18 7.73
N ILE A 403 12.10 -2.61 8.68
CA ILE A 403 10.93 -3.21 9.33
C ILE A 403 9.90 -3.63 8.27
N SER A 404 9.63 -2.75 7.30
CA SER A 404 8.62 -3.01 6.28
C SER A 404 9.05 -4.00 5.18
N THR A 405 10.33 -4.41 5.09
CA THR A 405 10.82 -5.27 3.99
C THR A 405 11.55 -6.53 4.43
N VAL A 406 12.30 -6.47 5.52
CA VAL A 406 13.24 -7.51 5.94
C VAL A 406 12.66 -8.38 7.07
N TYR A 407 11.81 -7.83 7.92
CA TYR A 407 11.28 -8.53 9.09
C TYR A 407 10.06 -9.39 8.77
N GLY A 408 10.06 -10.63 9.27
CA GLY A 408 8.92 -11.55 9.21
C GLY A 408 8.32 -11.71 7.82
N SER A 409 6.99 -11.60 7.75
CA SER A 409 6.21 -11.68 6.50
C SER A 409 6.08 -10.33 5.77
N ALA A 410 6.79 -9.28 6.19
CA ALA A 410 6.57 -7.91 5.73
C ALA A 410 6.78 -7.69 4.21
N ALA A 411 7.57 -8.53 3.53
CA ALA A 411 7.67 -8.50 2.07
C ALA A 411 6.29 -8.68 1.38
N GLN A 412 5.35 -9.37 2.04
CA GLN A 412 3.98 -9.58 1.56
C GLN A 412 3.19 -8.27 1.44
N LEU A 413 3.50 -7.24 2.24
CA LEU A 413 2.87 -5.90 2.17
C LEU A 413 3.00 -5.26 0.79
N TRP A 414 4.06 -5.59 0.06
CA TRP A 414 4.44 -4.98 -1.20
C TRP A 414 4.11 -5.87 -2.41
N HIS A 415 3.30 -6.90 -2.23
CA HIS A 415 2.83 -7.72 -3.33
C HIS A 415 1.77 -6.99 -4.18
N GLY A 416 1.67 -7.37 -5.45
CA GLY A 416 0.73 -6.80 -6.40
C GLY A 416 1.01 -5.33 -6.75
N VAL A 417 -0.05 -4.56 -6.95
CA VAL A 417 -0.06 -3.19 -7.48
C VAL A 417 0.67 -2.21 -6.55
N ALA A 418 0.61 -2.49 -5.26
CA ALA A 418 1.23 -1.72 -4.19
C ALA A 418 2.76 -1.70 -4.25
N GLY A 419 3.36 -2.70 -4.91
CA GLY A 419 4.79 -2.95 -4.83
C GLY A 419 5.67 -1.83 -5.40
N ARG A 420 5.16 -1.00 -6.31
CA ARG A 420 5.91 0.16 -6.83
C ARG A 420 6.10 1.26 -5.79
N THR A 421 5.34 1.25 -4.70
CA THR A 421 5.48 2.24 -3.63
C THR A 421 6.78 2.04 -2.87
N LEU A 422 7.21 0.80 -2.63
CA LEU A 422 8.42 0.52 -1.87
C LEU A 422 9.69 1.12 -2.52
N PRO A 423 10.00 0.88 -3.81
CA PRO A 423 11.14 1.55 -4.45
C PRO A 423 11.02 3.09 -4.43
N ARG A 424 9.80 3.65 -4.44
CA ARG A 424 9.61 5.11 -4.31
C ARG A 424 9.97 5.63 -2.92
N LEU A 425 9.70 4.86 -1.87
CA LEU A 425 10.11 5.22 -0.50
C LEU A 425 11.64 5.19 -0.37
N TRP A 426 12.30 4.16 -0.93
CA TRP A 426 13.75 4.11 -1.03
C TRP A 426 14.34 5.29 -1.81
N ALA A 427 13.74 5.62 -2.96
CA ALA A 427 14.11 6.79 -3.75
C ALA A 427 14.00 8.10 -2.95
N ARG A 428 12.96 8.23 -2.12
CA ARG A 428 12.78 9.38 -1.21
C ARG A 428 13.82 9.42 -0.09
N LEU A 429 14.17 8.28 0.52
CA LEU A 429 15.24 8.21 1.52
C LEU A 429 16.56 8.75 0.95
N PHE A 430 16.97 8.27 -0.23
CA PHE A 430 18.20 8.77 -0.86
C PHE A 430 18.10 10.23 -1.32
N ALA A 431 16.92 10.70 -1.72
CA ALA A 431 16.72 12.10 -2.03
C ALA A 431 16.93 12.98 -0.78
N VAL A 432 16.33 12.60 0.35
CA VAL A 432 16.52 13.27 1.64
C VAL A 432 17.98 13.25 2.08
N TRP A 433 18.64 12.11 1.93
CA TRP A 433 20.07 11.97 2.23
C TRP A 433 20.91 12.91 1.37
N ALA A 434 20.76 12.88 0.05
CA ALA A 434 21.51 13.72 -0.88
C ALA A 434 21.24 15.21 -0.71
N HIS A 435 20.04 15.62 -0.27
CA HIS A 435 19.65 17.03 -0.24
C HIS A 435 20.41 17.91 0.76
N GLY A 436 21.08 17.33 1.76
CA GLY A 436 21.91 18.10 2.70
C GLY A 436 23.38 18.14 2.35
N THR A 437 23.75 17.75 1.13
CA THR A 437 25.12 17.83 0.61
C THR A 437 25.13 18.75 -0.63
N ARG A 438 24.58 19.96 -0.49
CA ARG A 438 24.35 20.87 -1.64
C ARG A 438 25.64 21.51 -2.19
N SER A 439 26.59 21.87 -1.34
CA SER A 439 27.91 22.39 -1.76
C SER A 439 29.00 21.33 -1.61
N THR A 440 30.06 21.43 -2.44
CA THR A 440 31.22 20.53 -2.40
C THR A 440 31.83 20.43 -1.01
N LEU A 441 32.07 21.57 -0.34
CA LEU A 441 32.57 21.63 1.04
C LEU A 441 31.70 20.84 2.04
N HIS A 442 30.38 21.07 2.04
CA HIS A 442 29.48 20.29 2.90
C HIS A 442 29.46 18.80 2.54
N ARG A 443 29.69 18.42 1.27
CA ARG A 443 29.80 17.00 0.90
C ARG A 443 31.02 16.37 1.55
N ILE A 444 32.16 17.05 1.50
CA ILE A 444 33.43 16.56 2.04
C ILE A 444 33.36 16.44 3.55
N GLU A 445 32.88 17.47 4.24
CA GLU A 445 32.72 17.47 5.70
C GLU A 445 31.74 16.39 6.17
N ALA A 446 30.59 16.27 5.48
CA ALA A 446 29.57 15.30 5.85
C ALA A 446 29.96 13.85 5.49
N ALA A 447 30.89 13.63 4.55
CA ALA A 447 31.20 12.30 4.01
C ALA A 447 31.64 11.30 5.07
N SER A 448 32.40 11.73 6.07
CA SER A 448 32.90 10.86 7.14
C SER A 448 31.97 10.79 8.36
N THR A 449 30.93 11.62 8.41
CA THR A 449 29.97 11.62 9.52
C THR A 449 29.07 10.39 9.49
N GLN A 450 28.36 10.10 10.58
CA GLN A 450 27.36 9.03 10.61
C GLN A 450 26.29 9.17 9.52
N ALA A 451 25.99 10.39 9.06
CA ALA A 451 25.03 10.65 7.98
C ALA A 451 25.65 10.60 6.56
N GLY A 452 26.96 10.37 6.45
CA GLY A 452 27.71 10.30 5.19
C GLY A 452 27.85 8.90 4.62
N TRP A 453 29.09 8.47 4.35
CA TRP A 453 29.42 7.14 3.86
C TRP A 453 28.99 5.99 4.80
N PRO A 454 29.20 6.08 6.14
CA PRO A 454 28.73 5.05 7.07
C PRO A 454 27.23 4.74 6.95
N PHE A 455 26.39 5.78 6.74
CA PHE A 455 24.96 5.59 6.49
C PHE A 455 24.70 4.78 5.22
N LEU A 456 25.40 5.10 4.13
CA LEU A 456 25.28 4.36 2.87
C LEU A 456 25.71 2.90 3.01
N VAL A 457 26.82 2.65 3.73
CA VAL A 457 27.31 1.29 4.03
C VAL A 457 26.25 0.47 4.77
N ALA A 458 25.57 1.05 5.76
CA ALA A 458 24.49 0.38 6.47
C ALA A 458 23.23 0.19 5.60
N THR A 459 23.00 1.13 4.67
CA THR A 459 21.78 1.17 3.84
C THR A 459 21.80 0.21 2.66
N PHE A 460 22.93 0.07 1.98
CA PHE A 460 23.01 -0.71 0.74
C PHE A 460 22.69 -2.21 0.90
N PRO A 461 23.16 -2.92 1.94
CA PRO A 461 22.79 -4.32 2.16
C PRO A 461 21.28 -4.49 2.34
N VAL A 462 20.64 -3.60 3.09
CA VAL A 462 19.18 -3.60 3.32
C VAL A 462 18.43 -3.36 2.02
N LEU A 463 18.88 -2.40 1.21
CA LEU A 463 18.30 -2.11 -0.10
C LEU A 463 18.38 -3.32 -1.04
N LEU A 464 19.53 -4.00 -1.08
CA LEU A 464 19.68 -5.23 -1.88
C LEU A 464 18.77 -6.34 -1.36
N ASP A 465 18.68 -6.54 -0.05
CA ASP A 465 17.80 -7.56 0.54
C ASP A 465 16.33 -7.25 0.22
N ALA A 466 15.91 -5.99 0.34
CA ALA A 466 14.57 -5.54 -0.05
C ALA A 466 14.28 -5.81 -1.54
N ALA A 467 15.22 -5.54 -2.44
CA ALA A 467 15.09 -5.85 -3.85
C ALA A 467 15.02 -7.36 -4.11
N GLN A 468 15.76 -8.17 -3.36
CA GLN A 468 15.76 -9.62 -3.47
C GLN A 468 14.47 -10.27 -2.92
N ARG A 469 13.93 -9.77 -1.82
CA ARG A 469 12.65 -10.24 -1.25
C ARG A 469 11.44 -9.82 -2.08
N THR A 470 11.62 -8.83 -2.95
CA THR A 470 10.58 -8.33 -3.85
C THR A 470 10.92 -8.55 -5.32
N ARG A 471 11.51 -9.71 -5.65
CA ARG A 471 11.87 -10.11 -7.04
C ARG A 471 10.70 -10.13 -8.01
N HIS A 472 9.45 -10.20 -7.50
CA HIS A 472 8.25 -10.04 -8.33
C HIS A 472 8.11 -8.62 -8.90
N LEU A 473 8.81 -7.63 -8.33
CA LEU A 473 8.84 -6.28 -8.85
C LEU A 473 9.76 -6.17 -10.08
N PRO A 474 9.41 -5.31 -11.05
CA PRO A 474 10.22 -5.13 -12.24
C PRO A 474 11.59 -4.55 -11.87
N ARG A 475 12.66 -5.04 -12.51
CA ARG A 475 14.02 -4.49 -12.33
C ARG A 475 14.06 -2.96 -12.49
N ARG A 476 13.32 -2.42 -13.48
CA ARG A 476 13.19 -0.97 -13.73
C ARG A 476 12.64 -0.17 -12.53
N ALA A 477 11.87 -0.80 -11.64
CA ALA A 477 11.35 -0.12 -10.46
C ALA A 477 12.45 0.13 -9.42
N TRP A 478 13.37 -0.83 -9.25
CA TRP A 478 14.52 -0.70 -8.36
C TRP A 478 15.64 0.14 -8.96
N SER A 479 15.86 0.07 -10.29
CA SER A 479 16.83 0.94 -10.95
C SER A 479 16.48 2.43 -10.81
N ALA A 480 15.18 2.77 -10.75
CA ALA A 480 14.69 4.14 -10.58
C ALA A 480 15.08 4.76 -9.22
N VAL A 481 15.48 3.95 -8.23
CA VAL A 481 16.02 4.43 -6.94
C VAL A 481 17.32 5.19 -7.15
N LEU A 482 18.15 4.73 -8.10
CA LEU A 482 19.47 5.29 -8.40
C LEU A 482 19.44 6.29 -9.57
N ASP A 483 18.37 6.30 -10.34
CA ASP A 483 18.23 7.03 -11.60
C ASP A 483 17.92 8.52 -11.38
N ASP A 484 18.82 9.21 -10.70
CA ASP A 484 18.82 10.67 -10.51
C ASP A 484 20.26 11.16 -10.42
N PRO A 485 20.65 12.16 -11.24
CA PRO A 485 22.03 12.60 -11.33
C PRO A 485 22.54 13.23 -10.03
N HIS A 486 21.68 13.92 -9.28
CA HIS A 486 22.06 14.55 -8.02
C HIS A 486 22.35 13.51 -6.94
N ARG A 487 21.50 12.48 -6.80
CA ARG A 487 21.72 11.37 -5.86
C ARG A 487 22.97 10.58 -6.21
N CYS A 488 23.16 10.27 -7.49
CA CYS A 488 24.34 9.54 -7.97
C CYS A 488 25.63 10.31 -7.66
N ARG A 489 25.67 11.61 -8.01
CA ARG A 489 26.81 12.49 -7.70
C ARG A 489 27.11 12.54 -6.20
N ALA A 490 26.07 12.70 -5.36
CA ALA A 490 26.24 12.75 -3.92
C ALA A 490 26.85 11.44 -3.35
N MET A 491 26.43 10.27 -3.86
CA MET A 491 26.98 8.97 -3.45
C MET A 491 28.47 8.82 -3.82
N VAL A 492 28.84 9.21 -5.04
CA VAL A 492 30.23 9.17 -5.50
C VAL A 492 31.09 10.13 -4.68
N TRP A 493 30.63 11.36 -4.48
CA TRP A 493 31.32 12.33 -3.63
C TRP A 493 31.54 11.82 -2.20
N ALA A 494 30.54 11.19 -1.60
CA ALA A 494 30.67 10.60 -0.28
C ALA A 494 31.70 9.44 -0.26
N ALA A 495 31.72 8.59 -1.30
CA ALA A 495 32.69 7.50 -1.43
C ALA A 495 34.13 8.01 -1.60
N CYS A 496 34.34 9.06 -2.41
CA CYS A 496 35.66 9.63 -2.64
C CYS A 496 36.17 10.43 -1.44
N SER A 497 35.30 11.16 -0.75
CA SER A 497 35.71 12.13 0.28
C SER A 497 35.76 11.58 1.70
N ALA A 498 35.11 10.45 1.97
CA ALA A 498 35.11 9.85 3.30
C ALA A 498 36.52 9.46 3.76
N GLN A 499 36.78 9.57 5.05
CA GLN A 499 38.06 9.20 5.64
C GLN A 499 38.07 7.72 6.09
N PRO A 500 39.21 7.02 5.97
CA PRO A 500 40.47 7.49 5.37
C PRO A 500 40.36 7.56 3.83
N ARG A 501 40.97 8.56 3.18
CA ARG A 501 40.92 8.75 1.71
C ARG A 501 41.58 7.61 0.92
N ALA A 502 42.57 6.94 1.49
CA ALA A 502 43.23 5.77 0.87
C ALA A 502 42.22 4.66 0.47
N ASP A 503 41.11 4.54 1.19
CA ASP A 503 40.07 3.54 0.90
C ASP A 503 39.08 3.97 -0.19
N ALA A 504 39.27 5.13 -0.83
CA ALA A 504 38.32 5.67 -1.81
C ALA A 504 38.08 4.69 -2.97
N GLU A 505 39.13 4.03 -3.46
CA GLU A 505 39.00 3.03 -4.52
C GLU A 505 38.16 1.83 -4.08
N THR A 506 38.37 1.34 -2.85
CA THR A 506 37.57 0.24 -2.26
C THR A 506 36.11 0.64 -2.11
N ARG A 507 35.84 1.86 -1.64
CA ARG A 507 34.48 2.41 -1.53
C ARG A 507 33.81 2.58 -2.89
N MET A 508 34.55 3.01 -3.91
CA MET A 508 34.04 3.14 -5.28
C MET A 508 33.72 1.78 -5.90
N ARG A 509 34.57 0.76 -5.72
CA ARG A 509 34.29 -0.62 -6.13
C ARG A 509 33.02 -1.15 -5.47
N MET A 510 32.84 -0.87 -4.17
CA MET A 510 31.63 -1.24 -3.44
C MET A 510 30.38 -0.54 -4.03
N LEU A 511 30.45 0.76 -4.30
CA LEU A 511 29.36 1.53 -4.90
C LEU A 511 28.98 0.99 -6.29
N GLN A 512 29.98 0.70 -7.13
CA GLN A 512 29.78 0.11 -8.46
C GLN A 512 29.12 -1.27 -8.37
N HIS A 513 29.53 -2.11 -7.41
CA HIS A 513 28.89 -3.40 -7.16
C HIS A 513 27.39 -3.23 -6.85
N TYR A 514 27.02 -2.28 -6.00
CA TYR A 514 25.62 -2.00 -5.71
C TYR A 514 24.84 -1.47 -6.92
N PHE A 515 25.43 -0.59 -7.72
CA PHE A 515 24.81 -0.11 -8.96
C PHE A 515 24.55 -1.26 -9.94
N GLN A 516 25.49 -2.18 -10.11
CA GLN A 516 25.32 -3.37 -10.95
C GLN A 516 24.21 -4.29 -10.42
N ARG A 517 24.18 -4.56 -9.11
CA ARG A 517 23.19 -5.44 -8.49
C ARG A 517 21.76 -4.87 -8.54
N LEU A 518 21.62 -3.54 -8.53
CA LEU A 518 20.34 -2.85 -8.70
C LEU A 518 19.99 -2.56 -10.17
N HIS A 519 20.82 -3.04 -11.11
CA HIS A 519 20.65 -2.82 -12.55
C HIS A 519 20.53 -1.34 -12.90
N ALA A 520 21.42 -0.51 -12.35
CA ALA A 520 21.52 0.90 -12.68
C ALA A 520 21.63 1.08 -14.21
N PRO A 521 20.90 2.02 -14.81
CA PRO A 521 20.97 2.24 -16.25
C PRO A 521 22.36 2.78 -16.65
N PRO A 522 22.83 2.57 -17.90
CA PRO A 522 24.15 3.00 -18.33
C PRO A 522 24.46 4.49 -18.10
N ARG A 523 23.43 5.35 -18.13
CA ARG A 523 23.58 6.78 -17.81
C ARG A 523 24.02 7.05 -16.37
N VAL A 524 23.58 6.25 -15.40
CA VAL A 524 24.01 6.38 -13.99
C VAL A 524 25.49 6.04 -13.86
N MET A 525 25.97 5.04 -14.59
CA MET A 525 27.40 4.70 -14.63
C MET A 525 28.24 5.84 -15.23
N ARG A 526 27.75 6.47 -16.31
CA ARG A 526 28.42 7.65 -16.90
C ARG A 526 28.47 8.83 -15.93
N TRP A 527 27.37 9.12 -15.22
CA TRP A 527 27.37 10.16 -14.18
C TRP A 527 28.36 9.84 -13.07
N ALA A 528 28.43 8.58 -12.64
CA ALA A 528 29.35 8.17 -11.59
C ALA A 528 30.82 8.36 -11.99
N GLN A 529 31.18 7.94 -13.20
CA GLN A 529 32.53 8.12 -13.76
C GLN A 529 32.91 9.59 -13.88
N ALA A 530 32.04 10.42 -14.47
CA ALA A 530 32.28 11.86 -14.57
C ALA A 530 32.52 12.49 -13.18
N THR A 531 31.67 12.16 -12.20
CA THR A 531 31.80 12.69 -10.84
C THR A 531 33.07 12.21 -10.14
N GLN A 532 33.50 10.98 -10.40
CA GLN A 532 34.75 10.44 -9.85
C GLN A 532 35.96 11.23 -10.36
N ASN A 533 35.96 11.58 -11.65
CA ASN A 533 36.99 12.42 -12.24
C ASN A 533 36.97 13.83 -11.63
N ASP A 534 35.79 14.44 -11.49
CA ASP A 534 35.64 15.76 -10.85
C ASP A 534 36.19 15.76 -9.41
N ALA A 535 35.85 14.72 -8.63
CA ALA A 535 36.32 14.59 -7.25
C ALA A 535 37.84 14.39 -7.15
N ALA A 536 38.46 13.73 -8.14
CA ALA A 536 39.92 13.57 -8.18
C ALA A 536 40.65 14.90 -8.42
N VAL A 537 40.03 15.85 -9.12
CA VAL A 537 40.60 17.18 -9.39
C VAL A 537 40.38 18.14 -8.21
N GLU A 538 39.22 18.07 -7.57
CA GLU A 538 38.81 19.01 -6.51
C GLU A 538 39.29 18.63 -5.09
N LEU A 539 39.62 17.36 -4.83
CA LEU A 539 40.11 16.93 -3.52
C LEU A 539 41.63 17.21 -3.38
N PRO A 540 42.09 17.86 -2.30
CA PRO A 540 43.52 18.11 -2.11
C PRO A 540 44.29 16.78 -2.03
N PRO A 541 45.54 16.72 -2.54
CA PRO A 541 46.33 15.49 -2.54
C PRO A 541 46.44 14.94 -1.12
N THR A 542 46.32 13.61 -1.00
CA THR A 542 46.55 12.92 0.27
C THR A 542 48.00 13.15 0.72
N PRO A 543 48.23 13.64 1.95
CA PRO A 543 49.58 13.70 2.49
C PRO A 543 50.18 12.30 2.69
#